data_AF-A0A3D5JWV3-F1
#
_entry.id   AF-A0A3D5JWV3-F1
#
_cell.length_a   1.000
_cell.length_b   1.000
_cell.length_c   1.000
_cell.angle_alpha   90.00
_cell.angle_beta   90.00
_cell.angle_gamma   90.00
#
_symmetry.space_group_name_H-M   'P 1'
#
loop_
_entity.id
_entity.type
_entity.pdbx_description
1 polymer ?
#
loop_
_entity_poly.entity_id
_entity_poly.type
_entity_poly.pdbx_seq_one_letter_code
_entity_poly.pdbx_strand_id
1 'polypeptide(L)' 'MLRAMRALSVFLLVLLSNLTLPAKPNVLFIAIDDLAPALRCYGNLIAKTPHIDRLATTGVRFDRAYNQLPLCNP' A
#
# COMPACT_ATOMS: atom_id res chain seq x y z
N MET A 1 -8.40 -39.77 -32.80
CA MET A 1 -7.68 -39.55 -31.53
C MET A 1 -6.73 -38.34 -31.58
N LEU A 2 -5.70 -38.32 -32.44
CA LEU A 2 -4.71 -37.22 -32.50
C LEU A 2 -5.27 -35.80 -32.73
N ARG A 3 -6.33 -35.65 -33.54
CA ARG A 3 -6.95 -34.33 -33.83
C ARG A 3 -7.68 -33.74 -32.62
N ALA A 4 -8.37 -34.56 -31.84
CA ALA A 4 -9.07 -34.14 -30.62
C ALA A 4 -8.08 -33.74 -29.51
N MET A 5 -6.96 -34.47 -29.39
CA MET A 5 -5.89 -34.13 -28.44
C MET A 5 -5.19 -32.80 -28.79
N ARG A 6 -5.02 -32.49 -30.09
CA ARG A 6 -4.49 -31.20 -30.54
C ARG A 6 -5.45 -30.04 -30.25
N ALA A 7 -6.75 -30.23 -30.48
CA ALA A 7 -7.76 -29.21 -30.17
C ALA A 7 -7.83 -28.91 -28.66
N LEU A 8 -7.76 -29.95 -27.81
CA LEU A 8 -7.76 -29.78 -26.36
C LEU A 8 -6.51 -29.05 -25.84
N SER A 9 -5.34 -29.35 -26.42
CA SER A 9 -4.08 -28.70 -26.05
C SER A 9 -4.08 -27.20 -26.41
N VAL A 10 -4.57 -26.84 -27.60
CA VAL A 10 -4.73 -25.43 -28.00
C VAL A 10 -5.73 -24.70 -27.11
N PHE A 11 -6.86 -25.34 -26.79
CA PHE A 11 -7.86 -24.77 -25.90
C PHE A 11 -7.30 -24.48 -24.50
N LEU A 12 -6.52 -25.42 -23.94
CA LEU A 12 -5.86 -25.24 -22.65
C LEU A 12 -4.81 -24.12 -22.69
N LEU A 13 -4.07 -23.99 -23.79
CA LEU A 13 -3.06 -22.93 -23.96
C LEU A 13 -3.70 -21.53 -23.99
N VAL A 14 -4.85 -21.38 -24.67
CA VAL A 14 -5.61 -20.12 -24.75
C VAL A 14 -6.23 -19.74 -23.40
N LEU A 15 -6.66 -20.73 -22.62
CA LEU A 15 -7.14 -20.50 -21.25
C LEU A 15 -6.03 -19.95 -20.35
N LEU A 16 -4.81 -20.49 -20.46
CA LEU A 16 -3.66 -20.08 -19.63
C LEU A 16 -3.08 -18.72 -20.00
N SER A 17 -3.21 -18.27 -21.25
CA SER A 17 -2.68 -16.97 -21.70
C SER A 17 -3.41 -15.74 -21.14
N ASN A 18 -4.56 -15.92 -20.49
CA ASN A 18 -5.34 -14.81 -19.92
C ASN A 18 -4.98 -14.49 -18.45
N LEU A 19 -4.02 -15.19 -17.86
CA LEU A 19 -3.57 -14.88 -16.49
C LEU A 19 -2.75 -13.59 -16.51
N THR A 20 -3.39 -12.49 -16.13
CA THR A 20 -2.70 -11.20 -15.93
C THR A 20 -2.15 -11.17 -14.51
N LEU A 21 -0.84 -10.95 -14.37
CA LEU A 21 -0.23 -10.73 -13.05
C LEU A 21 -0.72 -9.38 -12.49
N PRO A 22 -1.04 -9.29 -11.19
CA PRO A 22 -1.34 -8.02 -10.56
C PRO A 22 -0.21 -7.03 -10.83
N ALA A 23 -0.56 -5.80 -11.22
CA ALA A 23 0.43 -4.76 -11.42
C ALA A 23 1.20 -4.54 -10.11
N LYS A 24 2.54 -4.41 -10.22
CA LYS A 24 3.37 -4.09 -9.06
C LYS A 24 2.96 -2.72 -8.51
N PRO A 25 2.61 -2.59 -7.22
CA PRO A 25 2.26 -1.30 -6.65
C PRO A 25 3.47 -0.38 -6.60
N ASN A 26 3.23 0.92 -6.74
CA ASN A 26 4.22 1.94 -6.40
C ASN A 26 4.24 2.12 -4.87
N VAL A 27 5.43 2.37 -4.32
CA VAL A 27 5.61 2.64 -2.89
C VAL A 27 6.15 4.07 -2.74
N LEU A 28 5.41 4.91 -2.02
CA LEU A 28 5.84 6.26 -1.63
C LEU A 28 6.09 6.27 -0.12
N PHE A 29 7.35 6.47 0.28
CA PHE A 29 7.74 6.65 1.67
C PHE A 29 7.88 8.15 1.98
N ILE A 30 7.15 8.63 2.98
CA ILE A 30 7.16 10.03 3.42
C ILE A 30 7.68 10.05 4.85
N ALA A 31 8.85 10.67 5.05
CA ALA A 31 9.39 10.97 6.37
C ALA A 31 9.29 12.48 6.62
N ILE A 32 8.98 12.86 7.85
CA ILE A 32 8.84 14.26 8.27
C ILE A 32 9.74 14.46 9.47
N ASP A 33 10.61 15.47 9.38
CA ASP A 33 11.57 15.79 10.45
C ASP A 33 10.86 16.46 11.63
N ASP A 34 11.25 16.09 12.85
CA ASP A 34 10.76 16.63 14.13
C ASP A 34 9.23 16.66 14.34
N LEU A 35 8.47 15.82 13.60
CA LEU A 35 7.02 15.78 13.75
C LEU A 35 6.58 14.86 14.90
N ALA A 36 6.13 15.48 15.99
CA ALA A 36 5.33 14.82 17.03
C ALA A 36 3.95 14.38 16.49
N PRO A 37 3.21 13.46 17.16
CA PRO A 37 1.84 13.08 16.80
C PRO A 37 0.80 14.20 17.09
N ALA A 38 1.16 15.45 16.86
CA ALA A 38 0.35 16.65 17.07
C ALA A 38 -0.57 16.96 15.87
N LEU A 39 -1.14 15.91 15.26
CA LEU A 39 -2.03 16.01 14.09
C LEU A 39 -3.50 15.87 14.52
N ARG A 40 -4.43 16.36 13.71
CA ARG A 40 -5.86 16.28 14.06
C ARG A 40 -6.38 14.84 14.10
N CYS A 41 -5.91 13.97 13.21
CA CYS A 41 -6.21 12.53 13.26
C CYS A 41 -5.66 11.80 14.51
N TYR A 42 -4.78 12.44 15.30
CA TYR A 42 -4.31 11.97 16.61
C TYR A 42 -4.96 12.72 17.78
N GLY A 43 -5.97 13.56 17.53
CA GLY A 43 -6.74 14.24 18.57
C GLY A 43 -6.34 15.70 18.84
N ASN A 44 -5.37 16.26 18.10
CA ASN A 44 -5.04 17.68 18.23
C ASN A 44 -6.17 18.55 17.62
N LEU A 45 -6.92 19.26 18.48
CA LEU A 45 -8.07 20.08 18.07
C LEU A 45 -7.68 21.36 17.31
N ILE A 46 -6.43 21.83 17.47
CA ILE A 46 -5.92 23.07 16.87
C ILE A 46 -5.27 22.80 15.51
N ALA A 47 -4.69 21.62 15.32
CA ALA A 47 -3.99 21.25 14.09
C ALA A 47 -4.92 21.28 12.86
N LYS A 48 -4.46 21.92 11.79
CA LYS A 48 -5.12 21.94 10.48
C LYS A 48 -4.36 21.04 9.51
N THR A 49 -4.69 19.75 9.50
CA THR A 49 -3.94 18.71 8.77
C THR A 49 -4.81 17.93 7.78
N PRO A 50 -5.65 18.58 6.95
CA PRO A 50 -6.74 17.90 6.23
C PRO A 50 -6.26 16.80 5.28
N HIS A 51 -5.07 16.92 4.69
CA HIS A 51 -4.52 15.91 3.79
C HIS A 51 -4.00 14.67 4.55
N ILE A 52 -3.36 14.87 5.70
CA ILE A 52 -2.88 13.77 6.55
C ILE A 52 -4.07 13.08 7.23
N ASP A 53 -5.07 13.85 7.64
CA ASP A 53 -6.31 13.32 8.21
C ASP A 53 -7.03 12.44 7.18
N ARG A 54 -7.15 12.91 5.92
CA ARG A 54 -7.70 12.12 4.82
C ARG A 54 -6.92 10.83 4.61
N LEU A 55 -5.59 10.90 4.57
CA LEU A 55 -4.74 9.71 4.42
C LEU A 55 -5.00 8.69 5.54
N ALA A 56 -5.13 9.15 6.79
CA ALA A 56 -5.45 8.30 7.93
C ALA A 56 -6.84 7.64 7.83
N THR A 57 -7.83 8.30 7.23
CA THR A 57 -9.17 7.71 7.01
C THR A 57 -9.21 6.67 5.90
N THR A 58 -8.30 6.74 4.93
CA THR A 58 -8.24 5.80 3.78
C THR A 58 -7.22 4.67 3.98
N GLY A 59 -6.53 4.65 5.12
CA GLY A 59 -5.46 3.71 5.40
C GLY A 59 -5.49 3.21 6.85
N VAL A 60 -4.32 2.80 7.33
CA VAL A 60 -4.13 2.36 8.72
C VAL A 60 -3.26 3.38 9.43
N ARG A 61 -3.79 3.95 10.53
CA ARG A 61 -3.05 4.81 11.45
C ARG A 61 -2.64 4.00 12.67
N PHE A 62 -1.37 4.09 13.07
CA PHE A 62 -0.86 3.39 14.24
C PHE A 62 -0.90 4.31 15.46
N ASP A 63 -1.69 3.95 16.48
CA ASP A 63 -1.74 4.72 17.74
C ASP A 63 -0.49 4.58 18.62
N ARG A 64 0.35 3.58 18.33
CA ARG A 64 1.53 3.20 19.11
C ARG A 64 2.74 2.92 18.21
N ALA A 65 3.21 3.94 17.51
CA ALA A 65 4.46 3.91 16.76
C ALA A 65 5.54 4.69 17.52
N TYR A 66 6.69 4.05 17.76
CA TYR A 66 7.80 4.62 18.53
C TYR A 66 9.11 4.51 17.76
N ASN A 67 9.91 5.57 17.82
CA ASN A 67 11.30 5.53 17.35
C ASN A 67 12.17 4.77 18.35
N GLN A 68 13.25 4.16 17.86
CA GLN A 68 14.21 3.49 18.73
C GLN A 68 15.08 4.50 19.50
N LEU A 69 15.36 5.65 18.89
CA LEU A 69 16.09 6.78 19.47
C LEU A 69 15.39 8.10 19.12
N PRO A 70 15.30 9.08 20.04
CA PRO A 70 14.70 10.38 19.78
C PRO A 70 15.72 11.37 19.20
N LEU A 71 16.45 10.96 18.15
CA LEU A 71 17.54 11.73 17.53
C LEU A 71 17.42 11.64 16.00
N CYS A 72 17.76 12.72 15.28
CA CYS A 72 17.73 12.74 13.81
C CYS A 72 18.89 11.94 13.20
N ASN A 73 20.07 12.01 13.83
CA ASN A 73 21.23 11.20 13.49
C ASN A 73 21.41 10.07 14.52
N PRO A 74 21.85 8.88 14.10
CA PRO A 74 22.07 7.74 14.98
C PRO A 74 23.21 7.97 15.99
#